data_AF-A0A2V9ZSN0-F1
#
_entry.id   AF-A0A2V9ZSN0-F1
#
_cell.length_a   1.000
_cell.length_b   1.000
_cell.length_c   1.000
_cell.angle_alpha   90.00
_cell.angle_beta   90.00
_cell.angle_gamma   90.00
#
_symmetry.space_group_name_H-M   'P 1'
#
loop_
_entity.id
_entity.type
_entity.pdbx_description
1 polymer ?
#
loop_
_entity_poly.entity_id
_entity_poly.type
_entity_poly.pdbx_seq_one_letter_code
_entity_poly.pdbx_strand_id
1 'polypeptide(L)'
;PPQFHPEGDVFVHTLLLLENLPQPAPMTLAWGALLHDVGKPATFRVAPDRIRFDGHVDVGVKMADEILHQLRFSNHDCQQILALIANHMRFADVQRMKESTLKKFIRMPAFEEHLELHRMDCLSSHRDLTSYDFTREKMASLPPEAVRPLPLITGADLIAADYRPGPIFKEILGSVEDGQLEGRLTSKEETMQFVREQFPL
;
A
#
# COMPACT_ATOMS: atom_id res chain seq x y z
N PRO A 1 19.00 -8.27 -11.25
CA PRO A 1 19.02 -8.82 -12.64
C PRO A 1 19.09 -7.66 -13.64
N PRO A 2 19.82 -7.78 -14.77
CA PRO A 2 20.03 -6.64 -15.67
C PRO A 2 18.74 -5.99 -16.19
N GLN A 3 17.67 -6.79 -16.31
CA GLN A 3 16.36 -6.35 -16.80
C GLN A 3 15.51 -5.55 -15.78
N PHE A 4 15.83 -5.63 -14.49
CA PHE A 4 15.09 -4.95 -13.41
C PHE A 4 15.95 -3.94 -12.64
N HIS A 5 17.27 -4.17 -12.63
CA HIS A 5 18.26 -3.30 -12.01
C HIS A 5 19.47 -3.15 -12.95
N PRO A 6 19.36 -2.42 -14.07
CA PRO A 6 20.48 -2.13 -14.97
C PRO A 6 21.58 -1.25 -14.33
N GLU A 7 21.26 -0.56 -13.23
CA GLU A 7 22.09 0.42 -12.54
C GLU A 7 23.23 -0.17 -11.70
N GLY A 8 23.21 -1.48 -11.41
CA GLY A 8 24.27 -2.16 -10.66
C GLY A 8 23.77 -2.80 -9.36
N ASP A 9 24.24 -2.30 -8.22
CA ASP A 9 23.90 -2.81 -6.89
C ASP A 9 22.89 -1.92 -6.13
N VAL A 10 22.46 -2.40 -4.96
CA VAL A 10 21.45 -1.73 -4.13
C VAL A 10 21.89 -0.32 -3.70
N PHE A 11 23.19 -0.11 -3.49
CA PHE A 11 23.71 1.19 -3.06
C PHE A 11 23.62 2.21 -4.19
N VAL A 12 24.07 1.84 -5.39
CA VAL A 12 23.95 2.71 -6.58
C VAL A 12 22.50 3.02 -6.90
N HIS A 13 21.61 2.02 -6.84
CA HIS A 13 20.18 2.21 -6.99
C HIS A 13 19.60 3.24 -6.00
N THR A 14 19.95 3.11 -4.72
CA THR A 14 19.49 4.04 -3.68
C THR A 14 19.96 5.46 -3.95
N LEU A 15 21.21 5.65 -4.40
CA LEU A 15 21.72 6.98 -4.74
C LEU A 15 20.98 7.61 -5.92
N LEU A 16 20.75 6.85 -7.01
CA LEU A 16 19.98 7.33 -8.16
C LEU A 16 18.53 7.69 -7.78
N LEU A 17 17.93 6.89 -6.89
CA LEU A 17 16.60 7.17 -6.35
C LEU A 17 16.58 8.48 -5.57
N LEU A 18 17.57 8.72 -4.72
CA LEU A 18 17.67 9.97 -3.95
C LEU A 18 17.90 11.21 -4.83
N GLU A 19 18.56 11.08 -5.98
CA GLU A 19 18.71 12.19 -6.96
C GLU A 19 17.36 12.66 -7.53
N ASN A 20 16.34 11.82 -7.49
CA ASN A 20 15.00 12.12 -7.99
C ASN A 20 14.06 12.74 -6.93
N LEU A 21 14.54 12.98 -5.70
CA LEU A 21 13.74 13.58 -4.64
C LEU A 21 13.24 14.99 -5.04
N PRO A 22 11.96 15.32 -4.75
CA PRO A 22 11.46 16.67 -4.95
C PRO A 22 12.18 17.67 -4.04
N GLN A 23 12.19 18.96 -4.42
CA GLN A 23 12.81 20.02 -3.63
C GLN A 23 11.80 21.12 -3.33
N PRO A 24 11.41 21.33 -2.04
CA PRO A 24 11.85 20.59 -0.85
C PRO A 24 11.23 19.20 -0.74
N ALA A 25 11.99 18.22 -0.26
CA ALA A 25 11.51 16.86 -0.02
C ALA A 25 10.81 16.75 1.34
N PRO A 26 9.62 16.10 1.43
CA PRO A 26 9.10 15.62 2.70
C PRO A 26 10.12 14.70 3.38
N MET A 27 10.33 14.91 4.67
CA MET A 27 11.30 14.12 5.43
C MET A 27 10.97 12.63 5.43
N THR A 28 9.69 12.28 5.57
CA THR A 28 9.19 10.90 5.52
C THR A 28 9.45 10.25 4.17
N LEU A 29 9.27 10.96 3.06
CA LEU A 29 9.60 10.48 1.72
C LEU A 29 11.12 10.23 1.58
N ALA A 30 11.96 11.14 2.05
CA ALA A 30 13.42 10.98 1.97
C ALA A 30 13.92 9.76 2.75
N TRP A 31 13.36 9.51 3.94
CA TRP A 31 13.69 8.32 4.72
C TRP A 31 13.08 7.04 4.15
N GLY A 32 11.86 7.11 3.62
CA GLY A 32 11.24 6.01 2.88
C GLY A 32 12.10 5.59 1.70
N ALA A 33 12.54 6.56 0.89
CA ALA A 33 13.47 6.38 -0.21
C ALA A 33 14.79 5.74 0.21
N LEU A 34 15.43 6.25 1.26
CA LEU A 34 16.71 5.73 1.76
C LEU A 34 16.61 4.28 2.26
N LEU A 35 15.47 3.91 2.86
CA LEU A 35 15.31 2.63 3.56
C LEU A 35 14.45 1.60 2.82
N HIS A 36 13.82 1.94 1.69
CA HIS A 36 12.84 1.05 1.02
C HIS A 36 13.39 -0.35 0.73
N ASP A 37 14.67 -0.42 0.38
CA ASP A 37 15.37 -1.64 -0.02
C ASP A 37 16.35 -2.18 1.03
N VAL A 38 16.33 -1.65 2.25
CA VAL A 38 17.30 -2.01 3.30
C VAL A 38 17.30 -3.51 3.65
N GLY A 39 16.19 -4.21 3.38
CA GLY A 39 16.05 -5.65 3.55
C GLY A 39 16.65 -6.53 2.45
N LYS A 40 17.06 -5.97 1.30
CA LYS A 40 17.61 -6.75 0.17
C LYS A 40 18.89 -7.52 0.55
N PRO A 41 19.90 -6.94 1.22
CA PRO A 41 21.11 -7.69 1.58
C PRO A 41 20.84 -8.90 2.48
N ALA A 42 19.94 -8.77 3.46
CA ALA A 42 19.59 -9.85 4.39
C ALA A 42 18.76 -10.97 3.73
N THR A 43 18.12 -10.69 2.60
CA THR A 43 17.28 -11.64 1.85
C THR A 43 17.92 -12.10 0.53
N PHE A 44 19.17 -11.71 0.28
CA PHE A 44 19.88 -12.05 -0.94
C PHE A 44 20.07 -13.56 -1.08
N ARG A 45 19.62 -14.09 -2.22
CA ARG A 45 19.82 -15.50 -2.57
C ARG A 45 20.13 -15.64 -4.06
N VAL A 46 21.14 -16.44 -4.37
CA VAL A 46 21.38 -16.92 -5.74
C VAL A 46 20.51 -18.15 -5.98
N ALA A 47 19.47 -18.01 -6.80
CA ALA A 47 18.68 -19.15 -7.28
C ALA A 47 19.21 -19.62 -8.66
N PRO A 48 18.86 -20.83 -9.13
CA PRO A 48 19.38 -21.38 -10.38
C PRO A 48 19.11 -20.51 -11.62
N ASP A 49 18.03 -19.73 -11.61
CA ASP A 49 17.60 -18.88 -12.71
C ASP A 49 18.02 -17.41 -12.56
N ARG A 50 18.01 -16.89 -11.33
CA ARG A 50 18.27 -15.47 -11.05
C ARG A 50 18.64 -15.21 -9.59
N ILE A 51 19.18 -14.02 -9.34
CA ILE A 51 19.25 -13.45 -8.00
C ILE A 51 17.84 -13.11 -7.52
N ARG A 52 17.55 -13.40 -6.24
CA ARG A 52 16.27 -13.14 -5.58
C ARG A 52 16.47 -12.37 -4.27
N PHE A 53 15.42 -11.65 -3.90
CA PHE A 53 15.26 -10.87 -2.67
C PHE A 53 13.87 -11.15 -2.09
N ASP A 54 13.50 -12.43 -2.04
CA ASP A 54 12.16 -12.84 -1.64
C ASP A 54 11.94 -12.44 -0.17
N GLY A 55 10.86 -11.69 0.11
CA GLY A 55 10.56 -11.19 1.45
C GLY A 55 11.36 -9.97 1.92
N HIS A 56 12.12 -9.31 1.03
CA HIS A 56 12.90 -8.12 1.41
C HIS A 56 12.06 -6.98 2.00
N VAL A 57 10.80 -6.85 1.59
CA VAL A 57 9.86 -5.85 2.12
C VAL A 57 9.63 -6.09 3.62
N ASP A 58 9.26 -7.32 4.01
CA ASP A 58 8.96 -7.65 5.41
C ASP A 58 10.20 -7.53 6.32
N VAL A 59 11.36 -7.93 5.81
CA VAL A 59 12.64 -7.77 6.52
C VAL A 59 13.02 -6.30 6.60
N GLY A 60 12.85 -5.56 5.50
CA GLY A 60 13.17 -4.13 5.41
C GLY A 60 12.33 -3.28 6.36
N VAL A 61 11.03 -3.58 6.49
CA VAL A 61 10.15 -2.91 7.46
C VAL A 61 10.66 -3.11 8.89
N LYS A 62 11.05 -4.33 9.28
CA LYS A 62 11.57 -4.61 10.63
C LYS A 62 12.89 -3.88 10.89
N MET A 63 13.80 -3.90 9.92
CA MET A 63 15.08 -3.19 10.02
C MET A 63 14.88 -1.68 10.11
N ALA A 64 14.01 -1.13 9.27
CA ALA A 64 13.70 0.29 9.28
C ALA A 64 13.04 0.72 10.60
N ASP A 65 12.15 -0.11 11.16
CA ASP A 65 11.52 0.16 12.45
C ASP A 65 12.56 0.29 13.57
N GLU A 66 13.52 -0.63 13.64
CA GLU A 66 14.63 -0.57 14.59
C GLU A 66 15.49 0.69 14.40
N ILE A 67 15.84 1.03 13.15
CA ILE A 67 16.63 2.22 12.81
C ILE A 67 15.91 3.51 13.25
N LEU A 68 14.63 3.66 12.90
CA LEU A 68 13.84 4.86 13.19
C LEU A 68 13.65 5.05 14.71
N HIS A 69 13.44 3.96 15.45
CA HIS A 69 13.37 4.00 16.91
C HIS A 69 14.70 4.41 17.54
N GLN A 70 15.83 3.88 17.06
CA GLN A 70 17.16 4.28 17.54
C GLN A 70 17.44 5.77 17.29
N LEU A 71 16.99 6.28 16.14
CA LEU A 71 17.09 7.69 15.78
C LEU A 71 16.03 8.59 16.44
N ARG A 72 15.13 8.02 17.26
CA ARG A 72 14.09 8.72 18.04
C ARG A 72 13.10 9.51 17.19
N PHE A 73 12.67 8.94 16.07
CA PHE A 73 11.61 9.50 15.25
C PHE A 73 10.28 9.54 16.02
N SER A 74 9.39 10.45 15.62
CA SER A 74 8.03 10.49 16.18
C SER A 74 7.24 9.27 15.71
N ASN A 75 6.28 8.80 16.52
CA ASN A 75 5.41 7.68 16.12
C ASN A 75 4.69 7.95 14.81
N HIS A 76 4.31 9.20 14.56
CA HIS A 76 3.66 9.62 13.32
C HIS A 76 4.59 9.43 12.11
N ASP A 77 5.84 9.89 12.21
CA ASP A 77 6.79 9.78 11.10
C ASP A 77 7.23 8.34 10.87
N CYS A 78 7.43 7.56 11.96
CA CYS A 78 7.69 6.13 11.86
C CYS A 78 6.58 5.42 11.10
N GLN A 79 5.31 5.67 11.43
CA GLN A 79 4.18 5.04 10.76
C GLN A 79 4.19 5.32 9.25
N GLN A 80 4.45 6.57 8.85
CA GLN A 80 4.50 6.93 7.44
C GLN A 80 5.69 6.30 6.71
N ILE A 81 6.90 6.38 7.27
CA ILE A 81 8.11 5.80 6.66
C ILE A 81 7.95 4.28 6.50
N LEU A 82 7.46 3.59 7.54
CA LEU A 82 7.22 2.16 7.47
C LEU A 82 6.11 1.81 6.48
N ALA A 83 5.08 2.64 6.34
CA ALA A 83 4.06 2.43 5.32
C ALA A 83 4.64 2.55 3.90
N LEU A 84 5.51 3.53 3.63
CA LEU A 84 6.19 3.68 2.35
C LEU A 84 6.97 2.41 1.99
N ILE A 85 7.79 1.92 2.94
CA ILE A 85 8.58 0.69 2.77
C ILE A 85 7.66 -0.53 2.62
N ALA A 86 6.64 -0.69 3.45
CA ALA A 86 5.76 -1.87 3.40
C ALA A 86 4.97 -1.99 2.08
N ASN A 87 4.79 -0.90 1.34
CA ASN A 87 3.90 -0.86 0.20
C ASN A 87 4.58 -0.54 -1.14
N HIS A 88 5.90 -0.28 -1.18
CA HIS A 88 6.58 0.16 -2.40
C HIS A 88 6.45 -0.85 -3.57
N MET A 89 6.44 -2.16 -3.28
CA MET A 89 6.26 -3.19 -4.32
C MET A 89 4.80 -3.37 -4.79
N ARG A 90 3.80 -2.82 -4.09
CA ARG A 90 2.38 -3.03 -4.44
C ARG A 90 1.99 -2.40 -5.79
N PHE A 91 2.76 -1.41 -6.25
CA PHE A 91 2.54 -0.77 -7.55
C PHE A 91 2.73 -1.73 -8.73
N ALA A 92 3.44 -2.85 -8.56
CA ALA A 92 3.55 -3.89 -9.57
C ALA A 92 2.19 -4.51 -9.96
N ASP A 93 1.21 -4.48 -9.05
CA ASP A 93 -0.08 -5.12 -9.22
C ASP A 93 -1.26 -4.15 -9.39
N VAL A 94 -1.04 -2.83 -9.37
CA VAL A 94 -2.14 -1.82 -9.38
C VAL A 94 -3.11 -1.97 -10.55
N GLN A 95 -2.63 -2.33 -11.73
CA GLN A 95 -3.48 -2.57 -12.92
C GLN A 95 -4.33 -3.84 -12.82
N ARG A 96 -3.97 -4.76 -11.92
CA ARG A 96 -4.64 -6.05 -11.69
C ARG A 96 -5.44 -6.09 -10.40
N MET A 97 -5.34 -5.06 -9.56
CA MET A 97 -6.08 -4.97 -8.31
C MET A 97 -7.59 -4.93 -8.59
N LYS A 98 -8.35 -5.60 -7.71
CA LYS A 98 -9.80 -5.35 -7.61
C LYS A 98 -10.03 -3.88 -7.30
N GLU A 99 -11.17 -3.33 -7.73
CA GLU A 99 -11.51 -1.93 -7.51
C GLU A 99 -11.52 -1.54 -6.02
N SER A 100 -12.06 -2.41 -5.16
CA SER A 100 -12.00 -2.28 -3.70
C SER A 100 -10.56 -2.17 -3.18
N THR A 101 -9.67 -3.03 -3.66
CA THR A 101 -8.26 -3.07 -3.25
C THR A 101 -7.51 -1.82 -3.71
N LEU A 102 -7.74 -1.38 -4.96
CA LEU A 102 -7.15 -0.16 -5.50
C LEU A 102 -7.62 1.07 -4.72
N LYS A 103 -8.94 1.22 -4.48
CA LYS A 103 -9.51 2.33 -3.70
C LYS A 103 -8.95 2.35 -2.27
N LYS A 104 -8.82 1.19 -1.63
CA LYS A 104 -8.18 1.06 -0.31
C LYS A 104 -6.69 1.43 -0.34
N PHE A 105 -6.00 1.17 -1.44
CA PHE A 105 -4.60 1.53 -1.59
C PHE A 105 -4.42 3.04 -1.77
N ILE A 106 -5.12 3.66 -2.72
CA ILE A 106 -5.00 5.10 -3.00
C ILE A 106 -5.53 6.00 -1.88
N ARG A 107 -6.38 5.48 -0.98
CA ARG A 107 -6.91 6.24 0.17
C ARG A 107 -5.96 6.30 1.36
N MET A 108 -4.84 5.58 1.34
CA MET A 108 -3.88 5.52 2.44
C MET A 108 -3.44 6.94 2.85
N PRO A 109 -3.06 7.14 4.13
CA PRO A 109 -2.49 8.41 4.58
C PRO A 109 -1.30 8.82 3.70
N ALA A 110 -1.20 10.11 3.37
CA ALA A 110 -0.12 10.68 2.56
C ALA A 110 0.21 9.85 1.30
N PHE A 111 -0.82 9.34 0.59
CA PHE A 111 -0.64 8.48 -0.60
C PHE A 111 0.23 9.11 -1.69
N GLU A 112 0.26 10.43 -1.81
CA GLU A 112 1.15 11.13 -2.75
C GLU A 112 2.62 10.79 -2.52
N GLU A 113 3.06 10.57 -1.27
CA GLU A 113 4.43 10.12 -0.99
C GLU A 113 4.67 8.68 -1.46
N HIS A 114 3.66 7.81 -1.39
CA HIS A 114 3.77 6.45 -1.93
C HIS A 114 3.91 6.46 -3.45
N LEU A 115 3.08 7.27 -4.11
CA LEU A 115 3.09 7.42 -5.56
C LEU A 115 4.41 8.04 -6.04
N GLU A 116 4.92 9.03 -5.30
CA GLU A 116 6.20 9.67 -5.60
C GLU A 116 7.40 8.75 -5.38
N LEU A 117 7.42 7.98 -4.28
CA LEU A 117 8.45 6.96 -4.06
C LEU A 117 8.49 5.95 -5.21
N HIS A 118 7.32 5.48 -5.67
CA HIS A 118 7.23 4.59 -6.82
C HIS A 118 7.74 5.24 -8.11
N ARG A 119 7.40 6.51 -8.36
CA ARG A 119 7.89 7.27 -9.51
C ARG A 119 9.43 7.31 -9.51
N MET A 120 10.03 7.63 -8.36
CA MET A 120 11.48 7.73 -8.21
C MET A 120 12.17 6.37 -8.40
N ASP A 121 11.59 5.30 -7.86
CA ASP A 121 12.08 3.92 -8.04
C ASP A 121 12.07 3.49 -9.51
N CYS A 122 10.96 3.72 -10.22
CA CYS A 122 10.89 3.46 -11.66
C CYS A 122 11.96 4.24 -12.44
N LEU A 123 12.14 5.54 -12.17
CA LEU A 123 13.12 6.37 -12.88
C LEU A 123 14.57 5.94 -12.67
N SER A 124 14.83 5.32 -11.52
CA SER A 124 16.16 4.87 -11.10
C SER A 124 16.47 3.42 -11.48
N SER A 125 15.52 2.74 -12.13
CA SER A 125 15.62 1.36 -12.58
C SER A 125 15.26 1.22 -14.08
N HIS A 126 14.03 0.84 -14.40
CA HIS A 126 13.58 0.48 -15.75
C HIS A 126 12.91 1.62 -16.53
N ARG A 127 12.64 2.77 -15.89
CA ARG A 127 11.97 3.96 -16.44
C ARG A 127 10.56 3.77 -16.99
N ASP A 128 9.99 2.57 -16.87
CA ASP A 128 8.57 2.32 -17.09
C ASP A 128 7.69 3.00 -16.01
N LEU A 129 6.87 3.96 -16.44
CA LEU A 129 5.93 4.72 -15.59
C LEU A 129 4.48 4.26 -15.78
N THR A 130 4.21 3.15 -16.46
CA THR A 130 2.85 2.71 -16.78
C THR A 130 1.97 2.57 -15.52
N SER A 131 2.49 1.96 -14.45
CA SER A 131 1.76 1.84 -13.17
C SER A 131 1.57 3.18 -12.46
N TYR A 132 2.55 4.07 -12.54
CA TYR A 132 2.46 5.43 -12.01
C TYR A 132 1.36 6.24 -12.73
N ASP A 133 1.40 6.28 -14.06
CA ASP A 133 0.43 7.01 -14.87
C ASP A 133 -0.99 6.45 -14.71
N PHE A 134 -1.14 5.11 -14.71
CA PHE A 134 -2.42 4.45 -14.41
C PHE A 134 -2.98 4.87 -13.05
N THR A 135 -2.14 4.88 -12.02
CA THR A 135 -2.58 5.24 -10.66
C THR A 135 -3.00 6.71 -10.59
N ARG A 136 -2.23 7.60 -11.21
CA ARG A 136 -2.53 9.04 -11.28
C ARG A 136 -3.85 9.29 -12.03
N GLU A 137 -4.07 8.64 -13.17
CA GLU A 137 -5.32 8.75 -13.93
C GLU A 137 -6.51 8.23 -13.14
N LYS A 138 -6.36 7.11 -12.43
CA LYS A 138 -7.41 6.58 -11.55
C LYS A 138 -7.77 7.55 -10.45
N MET A 139 -6.78 8.14 -9.77
CA MET A 139 -7.01 9.16 -8.74
C MET A 139 -7.72 10.40 -9.31
N ALA A 140 -7.37 10.85 -10.51
CA ALA A 140 -8.02 11.98 -11.16
C ALA A 140 -9.47 11.69 -11.59
N SER A 141 -9.76 10.42 -11.94
CA SER A 141 -11.10 10.00 -12.39
C SER A 141 -12.07 9.68 -11.25
N LEU A 142 -11.58 9.35 -10.06
CA LEU A 142 -12.39 8.92 -8.93
C LEU A 142 -12.74 10.10 -8.04
N PRO A 143 -14.03 10.37 -7.79
CA PRO A 143 -14.39 11.42 -6.88
C PRO A 143 -14.11 10.99 -5.42
N PRO A 144 -13.86 11.93 -4.49
CA PRO A 144 -13.48 11.61 -3.11
C PRO A 144 -14.43 10.63 -2.40
N GLU A 145 -15.73 10.74 -2.64
CA GLU A 145 -16.77 9.87 -2.09
C GLU A 145 -16.68 8.43 -2.61
N ALA A 146 -16.13 8.20 -3.81
CA ALA A 146 -15.93 6.85 -4.33
C ALA A 146 -14.73 6.15 -3.65
N VAL A 147 -13.77 6.92 -3.14
CA VAL A 147 -12.56 6.43 -2.48
C VAL A 147 -12.77 6.29 -0.96
N ARG A 148 -13.57 7.20 -0.38
CA ARG A 148 -13.90 7.27 1.04
C ARG A 148 -15.43 7.39 1.23
N PRO A 149 -16.21 6.35 0.88
CA PRO A 149 -17.65 6.40 1.03
C PRO A 149 -18.05 6.33 2.51
N LEU A 150 -19.23 6.88 2.85
CA LEU A 150 -19.83 6.66 4.15
C LEU A 150 -20.27 5.19 4.27
N PRO A 151 -19.96 4.49 5.37
CA PRO A 151 -20.35 3.09 5.53
C PRO A 151 -21.86 2.89 5.38
N LEU A 152 -22.29 1.91 4.58
CA LEU A 152 -23.71 1.55 4.43
C LEU A 152 -24.33 0.99 5.73
N ILE A 153 -23.51 0.27 6.50
CA ILE A 153 -23.84 -0.22 7.84
C ILE A 153 -22.66 -0.05 8.78
N THR A 154 -22.95 -0.13 10.07
CA THR A 154 -21.99 -0.05 11.17
C THR A 154 -22.11 -1.27 12.08
N GLY A 155 -21.18 -1.42 13.02
CA GLY A 155 -21.30 -2.45 14.06
C GLY A 155 -22.58 -2.33 14.89
N ALA A 156 -23.11 -1.11 15.06
CA ALA A 156 -24.38 -0.92 15.77
C ALA A 156 -25.57 -1.54 15.02
N ASP A 157 -25.55 -1.49 13.69
CA ASP A 157 -26.58 -2.11 12.85
C ASP A 157 -26.52 -3.64 12.93
N LEU A 158 -25.31 -4.21 13.01
CA LEU A 158 -25.12 -5.65 13.22
C LEU A 158 -25.67 -6.10 14.58
N ILE A 159 -25.39 -5.34 15.64
CA ILE A 159 -25.92 -5.61 16.99
C ILE A 159 -27.45 -5.53 17.01
N ALA A 160 -28.04 -4.53 16.34
CA ALA A 160 -29.49 -4.38 16.22
C ALA A 160 -30.14 -5.53 15.43
N ALA A 161 -29.35 -6.29 14.66
CA ALA A 161 -29.76 -7.48 13.93
C ALA A 161 -29.34 -8.80 14.62
N ASP A 162 -29.11 -8.76 15.94
CA ASP A 162 -28.78 -9.90 16.82
C ASP A 162 -27.38 -10.53 16.62
N TYR A 163 -26.49 -9.90 15.85
CA TYR A 163 -25.09 -10.33 15.77
C TYR A 163 -24.33 -9.98 17.04
N ARG A 164 -23.50 -10.91 17.53
CA ARG A 164 -22.66 -10.70 18.71
C ARG A 164 -21.32 -10.08 18.34
N PRO A 165 -20.89 -8.99 19.02
CA PRO A 165 -19.59 -8.38 18.78
C PRO A 165 -18.44 -9.38 18.92
N GLY A 166 -17.48 -9.34 18.00
CA GLY A 166 -16.31 -10.21 18.00
C GLY A 166 -15.47 -10.08 16.72
N PRO A 167 -14.45 -10.94 16.52
CA PRO A 167 -13.59 -10.92 15.34
C PRO A 167 -14.36 -10.99 14.01
N ILE A 168 -15.51 -11.69 14.00
CA ILE A 168 -16.40 -11.81 12.84
C ILE A 168 -16.92 -10.45 12.33
N PHE A 169 -17.03 -9.42 13.19
CA PHE A 169 -17.45 -8.08 12.75
C PHE A 169 -16.44 -7.48 11.77
N LYS A 170 -15.14 -7.73 11.96
CA LYS A 170 -14.11 -7.25 11.04
C LYS A 170 -14.27 -7.89 9.67
N GLU A 171 -14.61 -9.18 9.63
CA GLU A 171 -14.86 -9.92 8.40
C GLU A 171 -16.12 -9.40 7.69
N ILE A 172 -17.24 -9.32 8.41
CA ILE A 172 -18.51 -8.81 7.88
C ILE A 172 -18.35 -7.39 7.33
N LEU A 173 -17.85 -6.46 8.15
CA LEU A 173 -17.69 -5.05 7.75
C LEU A 173 -16.65 -4.90 6.64
N GLY A 174 -15.63 -5.75 6.60
CA GLY A 174 -14.65 -5.81 5.51
C GLY A 174 -15.29 -6.24 4.18
N SER A 175 -16.10 -7.31 4.18
CA SER A 175 -16.82 -7.79 3.00
C SER A 175 -17.86 -6.78 2.50
N VAL A 176 -18.55 -6.11 3.43
CA VAL A 176 -19.46 -5.01 3.10
C VAL A 176 -18.73 -3.84 2.47
N GLU A 177 -17.62 -3.41 3.06
CA GLU A 177 -16.81 -2.32 2.52
C GLU A 177 -16.29 -2.65 1.11
N ASP A 178 -15.83 -3.89 0.88
CA ASP A 178 -15.41 -4.33 -0.45
C ASP A 178 -16.58 -4.30 -1.45
N GLY A 179 -17.76 -4.78 -1.05
CA GLY A 179 -18.97 -4.70 -1.87
C GLY A 179 -19.39 -3.28 -2.20
N GLN A 180 -19.30 -2.37 -1.23
CA GLN A 180 -19.59 -0.97 -1.41
C GLN A 180 -18.60 -0.29 -2.36
N LEU A 181 -17.30 -0.53 -2.17
CA LEU A 181 -16.26 0.05 -3.03
C LEU A 181 -16.29 -0.49 -4.46
N GLU A 182 -16.83 -1.69 -4.68
CA GLU A 182 -17.05 -2.29 -6.00
C GLU A 182 -18.42 -1.93 -6.61
N GLY A 183 -19.25 -1.13 -5.92
CA GLY A 183 -20.59 -0.76 -6.38
C GLY A 183 -21.60 -1.91 -6.39
N ARG A 184 -21.27 -3.05 -5.77
CA ARG A 184 -22.15 -4.21 -5.62
C ARG A 184 -23.19 -4.04 -4.51
N LEU A 185 -22.92 -3.14 -3.55
CA LEU A 185 -23.83 -2.79 -2.46
C LEU A 185 -24.06 -1.29 -2.49
N THR A 186 -25.33 -0.87 -2.53
CA THR A 186 -25.71 0.53 -2.76
C THR A 186 -26.65 1.09 -1.70
N SER A 187 -27.30 0.22 -0.92
CA SER A 187 -28.24 0.63 0.13
C SER A 187 -28.04 -0.15 1.43
N LYS A 188 -28.56 0.39 2.53
CA LYS A 188 -28.51 -0.25 3.84
C LYS A 188 -29.30 -1.57 3.85
N GLU A 189 -30.47 -1.57 3.22
CA GLU A 189 -31.36 -2.72 3.12
C GLU A 189 -30.69 -3.88 2.37
N GLU A 190 -30.14 -3.60 1.18
CA GLU A 190 -29.39 -4.56 0.37
C GLU A 190 -28.18 -5.10 1.14
N THR A 191 -27.45 -4.22 1.83
CA THR A 191 -26.29 -4.61 2.63
C THR A 191 -26.67 -5.55 3.77
N MET A 192 -27.75 -5.27 4.51
CA MET A 192 -28.21 -6.14 5.59
C MET A 192 -28.73 -7.49 5.08
N GLN A 193 -29.31 -7.53 3.88
CA GLN A 193 -29.67 -8.79 3.24
C GLN A 193 -28.43 -9.60 2.89
N PHE A 194 -27.44 -9.00 2.23
CA PHE A 194 -26.15 -9.64 1.93
C PHE A 194 -25.49 -10.21 3.19
N VAL A 195 -25.48 -9.46 4.30
CA VAL A 195 -24.91 -9.93 5.56
C VAL A 195 -25.62 -11.19 6.07
N ARG A 196 -26.96 -11.23 6.07
CA ARG A 196 -27.71 -12.40 6.53
C ARG A 196 -27.50 -13.63 5.66
N GLU A 197 -27.29 -13.45 4.36
CA GLU A 197 -27.07 -14.54 3.41
C GLU A 197 -25.66 -15.11 3.50
N GLN A 198 -24.64 -14.26 3.65
CA GLN A 198 -23.24 -14.69 3.69
C GLN A 198 -22.74 -15.07 5.09
N PHE A 199 -23.35 -14.52 6.13
CA PHE A 199 -22.92 -14.70 7.53
C PHE A 199 -24.12 -15.09 8.41
N PRO A 200 -24.76 -16.25 8.18
CA PRO A 200 -25.91 -16.67 8.99
C PRO A 200 -25.52 -16.84 10.47
N LEU A 201 -26.47 -16.54 11.37
CA LEU A 201 -26.35 -16.71 12.82
C LEU A 201 -26.28 -18.19 13.24
#